data_AF-A0A7X7PIT0-F1
#
_entry.id   AF-A0A7X7PIT0-F1
#
_cell.length_a   1.000
_cell.length_b   1.000
_cell.length_c   1.000
_cell.angle_alpha   90.00
_cell.angle_beta   90.00
_cell.angle_gamma   90.00
#
_symmetry.space_group_name_H-M   'P 1'
#
loop_
_entity.id
_entity.type
_entity.pdbx_description
1 polymer ?
#
loop_
_entity_poly.entity_id
_entity_poly.type
_entity_poly.pdbx_seq_one_letter_code
_entity_poly.pdbx_strand_id
1 'polypeptide(L)'
;MRYLALATDYDGTLATHGAVPPRALAALQRARDMGRRLILVTGRVWPELQTVFPGYRVFHRIVAENGALLIDPETSEQTLLGATPPERFVERLRELHVDPISIGRVVVATWEPWQHAVLEAIRELGLELQVSFNKGAVMVLPSG
;
A
#
# COMPACT_ATOMS: atom_id res chain seq x y z
N MET A 1 -2.92 -5.50 -30.52
CA MET A 1 -3.57 -5.74 -29.21
C MET A 1 -4.04 -4.41 -28.64
N ARG A 2 -5.30 -4.29 -28.18
CA ARG A 2 -5.83 -3.05 -27.57
C ARG A 2 -6.00 -3.28 -26.07
N TYR A 3 -5.13 -2.68 -25.26
CA TYR A 3 -5.25 -2.73 -23.80
C TYR A 3 -6.40 -1.83 -23.33
N LEU A 4 -7.28 -2.36 -22.46
CA LEU A 4 -8.43 -1.63 -21.91
C LEU A 4 -8.10 -0.90 -20.60
N ALA A 5 -7.12 -1.43 -19.86
CA ALA A 5 -6.69 -0.90 -18.59
C ALA A 5 -5.16 -0.81 -18.50
N LEU A 6 -4.67 0.13 -17.70
CA LEU A 6 -3.29 0.25 -17.26
C LEU A 6 -3.28 0.14 -15.73
N ALA A 7 -2.62 -0.90 -15.23
CA ALA A 7 -2.24 -1.02 -13.82
C ALA A 7 -0.77 -0.61 -13.69
N THR A 8 -0.44 0.26 -12.73
CA THR A 8 0.93 0.70 -12.49
C THR A 8 1.23 0.74 -11.01
N ASP A 9 2.47 0.40 -10.67
CA ASP A 9 3.01 0.63 -9.33
C ASP A 9 3.31 2.13 -9.10
N TYR A 10 3.44 2.52 -7.83
CA TYR A 10 3.86 3.86 -7.41
C TYR A 10 5.38 3.97 -7.30
N ASP A 11 6.01 3.28 -6.34
CA ASP A 11 7.37 3.54 -5.88
C ASP A 11 8.46 2.94 -6.78
N GLY A 12 9.16 3.82 -7.50
CA GLY A 12 10.16 3.42 -8.48
C GLY A 12 9.57 3.02 -9.83
N THR A 13 8.26 3.25 -10.02
CA THR A 13 7.56 3.03 -11.29
C THR A 13 6.95 4.34 -11.78
N LEU A 14 5.91 4.85 -11.10
CA LEU A 14 5.29 6.13 -11.44
C LEU A 14 6.01 7.31 -10.78
N ALA A 15 6.49 7.10 -9.55
CA ALA A 15 7.20 8.10 -8.75
C ALA A 15 8.69 7.81 -8.69
N THR A 16 9.49 8.87 -8.69
CA THR A 16 10.94 8.83 -8.46
C THR A 16 11.24 9.68 -7.25
N HIS A 17 11.90 9.11 -6.24
CA HIS A 17 12.09 9.74 -4.92
C HIS A 17 10.77 10.25 -4.30
N GLY A 18 9.70 9.46 -4.43
CA GLY A 18 8.38 9.76 -3.86
C GLY A 18 7.54 10.78 -4.63
N ALA A 19 8.06 11.39 -5.70
CA ALA A 19 7.36 12.38 -6.50
C ALA A 19 7.00 11.88 -7.90
N VAL A 20 5.76 12.12 -8.33
CA VAL A 20 5.31 11.85 -9.70
C VAL A 20 5.62 13.06 -10.59
N PRO A 21 6.42 12.92 -11.65
CA PRO A 21 6.76 14.05 -12.51
C PRO A 21 5.53 14.52 -13.30
N PRO A 22 5.36 15.84 -13.56
CA PRO A 22 4.18 16.38 -14.25
C PRO A 22 3.90 15.72 -15.61
N ARG A 23 4.95 15.36 -16.35
CA ARG A 23 4.84 14.65 -17.64
C ARG A 23 4.14 13.29 -17.52
N ALA A 24 4.36 12.56 -16.43
CA ALA A 24 3.75 11.26 -16.20
C ALA A 24 2.27 11.42 -15.83
N LEU A 25 1.95 12.39 -14.97
CA LEU A 25 0.56 12.73 -14.65
C LEU A 25 -0.23 13.16 -15.90
N ALA A 26 0.36 14.00 -16.75
CA ALA A 26 -0.25 14.39 -18.01
C ALA A 26 -0.46 13.21 -18.97
N ALA A 27 0.45 12.24 -18.98
CA ALA A 27 0.30 11.02 -19.78
C ALA A 27 -0.84 10.13 -19.27
N LEU A 28 -0.97 10.00 -17.94
CA LEU A 28 -2.11 9.30 -17.32
C LEU A 28 -3.43 9.99 -17.67
N GLN A 29 -3.51 11.31 -17.57
CA GLN A 29 -4.72 12.07 -17.95
C GLN A 29 -5.11 11.79 -19.41
N ARG A 30 -4.16 11.90 -20.36
CA ARG A 30 -4.44 11.55 -21.77
C ARG A 30 -4.92 10.11 -21.94
N ALA A 31 -4.33 9.15 -21.22
CA ALA A 31 -4.75 7.75 -21.29
C ALA A 31 -6.20 7.58 -20.79
N ARG A 32 -6.56 8.25 -19.70
CA ARG A 32 -7.93 8.29 -19.16
C ARG A 32 -8.91 8.89 -20.18
N ASP A 33 -8.57 10.02 -20.78
CA ASP A 33 -9.42 10.71 -21.76
C ASP A 33 -9.63 9.88 -23.04
N MET A 34 -8.64 9.05 -23.41
CA MET A 34 -8.76 8.05 -24.48
C MET A 34 -9.57 6.79 -24.09
N GLY A 35 -10.25 6.83 -22.94
CA GLY A 35 -11.13 5.76 -22.45
C GLY A 35 -10.39 4.56 -21.87
N ARG A 36 -9.17 4.73 -21.33
CA ARG A 36 -8.48 3.65 -20.59
C ARG A 36 -8.80 3.71 -19.11
N ARG A 37 -9.01 2.53 -18.52
CA ARG A 37 -9.13 2.39 -17.07
C ARG A 37 -7.74 2.46 -16.47
N LEU A 38 -7.58 3.29 -15.44
CA LEU A 38 -6.31 3.46 -14.74
C LEU A 38 -6.45 2.89 -13.34
N ILE A 39 -5.53 2.01 -12.98
CA ILE A 39 -5.47 1.37 -11.66
C ILE A 39 -4.10 1.65 -11.07
N LEU A 40 -4.06 2.27 -9.90
CA LEU A 40 -2.82 2.38 -9.13
C LEU A 40 -2.72 1.16 -8.23
N VAL A 41 -1.59 0.48 -8.22
CA VAL A 41 -1.29 -0.62 -7.31
C VAL A 41 -0.13 -0.19 -6.43
N THR A 42 -0.21 -0.31 -5.12
CA THR A 42 0.86 0.16 -4.24
C THR A 42 0.88 -0.56 -2.90
N GLY A 43 2.07 -0.70 -2.33
CA GLY A 43 2.27 -1.14 -0.95
C GLY A 43 1.98 -0.06 0.10
N ARG A 44 1.88 1.21 -0.31
CA ARG A 44 1.65 2.33 0.62
C ARG A 44 0.32 2.21 1.33
N VAL A 45 0.30 2.65 2.59
CA VAL A 45 -0.93 2.86 3.34
C VAL A 45 -1.66 4.09 2.80
N TRP A 46 -2.99 4.08 2.88
CA TRP A 46 -3.81 5.11 2.25
C TRP A 46 -3.50 6.55 2.71
N PRO A 47 -3.39 6.87 4.01
CA PRO A 47 -3.12 8.24 4.46
C PRO A 47 -1.78 8.79 3.94
N GLU A 48 -0.76 7.93 3.87
CA GLU A 48 0.56 8.28 3.37
C GLU A 48 0.49 8.60 1.87
N LEU A 49 -0.17 7.73 1.09
CA LEU A 49 -0.35 7.94 -0.35
C LEU A 49 -1.07 9.26 -0.66
N GLN A 50 -2.12 9.60 0.11
CA GLN A 50 -2.85 10.86 -0.06
C GLN A 50 -1.93 12.08 0.14
N THR A 51 -1.00 11.98 1.09
CA THR A 51 -0.06 13.04 1.44
C THR A 51 0.99 13.22 0.34
N VAL A 52 1.59 12.13 -0.13
CA VAL A 52 2.71 12.21 -1.10
C VAL A 52 2.24 12.38 -2.55
N PHE A 53 1.00 11.99 -2.87
CA PHE A 53 0.50 12.05 -4.24
C PHE A 53 -0.92 12.63 -4.34
N PRO A 54 -1.10 13.95 -4.21
CA PRO A 54 -2.41 14.61 -4.35
C PRO A 54 -3.10 14.35 -5.70
N GLY A 55 -2.35 13.93 -6.73
CA GLY A 55 -2.84 13.57 -8.05
C GLY A 55 -3.52 12.20 -8.16
N TYR A 56 -3.71 11.45 -7.06
CA TYR A 56 -4.27 10.09 -7.07
C TYR A 56 -5.64 9.97 -7.74
N ARG A 57 -6.42 11.06 -7.80
CA ARG A 57 -7.74 11.10 -8.45
C ARG A 57 -7.72 10.88 -9.96
N VAL A 58 -6.55 10.92 -10.61
CA VAL A 58 -6.41 10.50 -12.02
C VAL A 58 -6.75 9.02 -12.21
N PHE A 59 -6.60 8.19 -11.18
CA PHE A 59 -6.93 6.78 -11.22
C PHE A 59 -8.44 6.53 -11.08
N HIS A 60 -8.91 5.42 -11.64
CA HIS A 60 -10.28 4.96 -11.46
C HIS A 60 -10.41 4.05 -10.23
N ARG A 61 -9.35 3.32 -9.91
CA ARG A 61 -9.26 2.46 -8.72
C ARG A 61 -7.84 2.51 -8.17
N ILE A 62 -7.73 2.38 -6.86
CA ILE A 62 -6.45 2.24 -6.17
C ILE A 62 -6.51 0.93 -5.39
N VAL A 63 -5.48 0.10 -5.58
CA VAL A 63 -5.20 -1.10 -4.82
C VAL A 63 -4.04 -0.74 -3.90
N ALA A 64 -4.36 -0.35 -2.67
CA ALA A 64 -3.39 0.04 -1.65
C ALA A 64 -3.03 -1.15 -0.74
N GLU A 65 -2.10 -0.93 0.19
CA GLU A 65 -1.77 -1.90 1.24
C GLU A 65 -1.39 -3.28 0.67
N ASN A 66 -0.59 -3.28 -0.40
CA ASN A 66 -0.12 -4.49 -1.09
C ASN A 66 -1.25 -5.41 -1.58
N GLY A 67 -2.39 -4.86 -1.97
CA GLY A 67 -3.52 -5.66 -2.44
C GLY A 67 -4.66 -5.79 -1.44
N ALA A 68 -4.44 -5.42 -0.18
CA ALA A 68 -5.41 -5.65 0.88
C ALA A 68 -6.52 -4.59 0.99
N LEU A 69 -6.38 -3.46 0.28
CA LEU A 69 -7.32 -2.36 0.33
C LEU A 69 -7.68 -1.88 -1.08
N LEU A 70 -8.97 -1.96 -1.43
CA LEU A 70 -9.49 -1.30 -2.64
C LEU A 70 -10.08 0.06 -2.27
N ILE A 71 -9.80 1.05 -3.12
CA ILE A 71 -10.28 2.42 -2.92
C ILE A 71 -10.87 2.92 -4.22
N ASP A 72 -12.07 3.51 -4.12
CA ASP A 72 -12.63 4.38 -5.14
C ASP A 72 -12.20 5.83 -4.84
N PRO A 73 -11.28 6.42 -5.63
CA PRO A 73 -10.80 7.77 -5.37
C PRO A 73 -11.85 8.86 -5.64
N GLU A 74 -12.95 8.54 -6.33
CA GLU A 74 -14.04 9.47 -6.59
C GLU A 74 -14.95 9.59 -5.36
N THR A 75 -15.43 8.44 -4.85
CA THR A 75 -16.37 8.37 -3.72
C THR A 75 -15.68 8.29 -2.36
N SER A 76 -14.37 8.03 -2.33
CA SER A 76 -13.60 7.67 -1.13
C SER A 76 -14.04 6.37 -0.46
N GLU A 77 -14.84 5.55 -1.13
CA GLU A 77 -15.23 4.23 -0.63
C GLU A 77 -14.00 3.32 -0.50
N GLN A 78 -13.92 2.62 0.63
CA GLN A 78 -12.84 1.69 0.95
C GLN A 78 -13.41 0.30 1.17
N THR A 79 -12.91 -0.67 0.42
CA THR A 79 -13.25 -2.09 0.59
C THR A 79 -12.03 -2.83 1.11
N LEU A 80 -12.14 -3.37 2.33
CA LEU A 80 -11.10 -4.22 2.92
C LEU A 80 -11.17 -5.61 2.26
N LEU A 81 -10.02 -6.11 1.81
CA LEU A 81 -9.87 -7.46 1.27
C LEU A 81 -9.20 -8.43 2.24
N GLY A 82 -8.97 -7.98 3.49
CA GLY A 82 -8.44 -8.80 4.56
C GLY A 82 -8.84 -8.27 5.93
N ALA A 83 -8.54 -9.04 6.97
CA ALA A 83 -8.81 -8.65 8.34
C ALA A 83 -7.88 -7.52 8.82
N THR A 84 -8.42 -6.58 9.58
CA THR A 84 -7.61 -5.54 10.25
C THR A 84 -6.58 -6.18 11.18
N PRO A 85 -5.35 -5.62 11.26
CA PRO A 85 -4.32 -6.15 12.15
C PRO A 85 -4.82 -6.15 13.61
N PRO A 86 -4.61 -7.25 14.36
CA PRO A 86 -4.99 -7.31 15.77
C PRO A 86 -4.31 -6.19 16.57
N GLU A 87 -5.06 -5.50 17.43
CA GLU A 87 -4.51 -4.39 18.24
C GLU A 87 -3.32 -4.84 19.11
N ARG A 88 -3.45 -6.01 19.75
CA ARG A 88 -2.37 -6.65 20.52
C ARG A 88 -1.06 -6.86 19.73
N PHE A 89 -1.16 -7.04 18.41
CA PHE A 89 0.03 -7.18 17.55
C PHE A 89 0.73 -5.83 17.41
N VAL A 90 -0.03 -4.77 17.14
CA VAL A 90 0.51 -3.41 17.03
C VAL A 90 1.12 -2.94 18.35
N GLU A 91 0.44 -3.21 19.47
CA GLU A 91 0.97 -2.91 20.81
C GLU A 91 2.28 -3.63 21.07
N ARG A 92 2.35 -4.93 20.74
CA ARG A 92 3.58 -5.70 20.92
C ARG A 92 4.75 -5.17 20.10
N LEU A 93 4.52 -4.74 18.85
CA LEU A 93 5.56 -4.11 18.03
C LEU A 93 6.06 -2.80 18.65
N ARG A 94 5.17 -2.01 19.26
CA ARG A 94 5.56 -0.77 19.97
C ARG A 94 6.38 -1.07 21.22
N GLU A 95 6.04 -2.12 21.99
CA GLU A 95 6.84 -2.57 23.14
C GLU A 95 8.24 -3.05 22.74
N LEU A 96 8.35 -3.66 21.55
CA LEU A 96 9.62 -4.03 20.94
C LEU A 96 10.38 -2.85 20.31
N HIS A 97 9.86 -1.62 20.49
CA HIS A 97 10.45 -0.36 20.01
C HIS A 97 10.63 -0.31 18.48
N VAL A 98 9.77 -1.02 17.73
CA VAL A 98 9.79 -1.01 16.27
C VAL A 98 9.42 0.38 15.74
N ASP A 99 10.38 1.05 15.10
CA ASP A 99 10.21 2.38 14.53
C ASP A 99 11.08 2.56 13.26
N PRO A 100 10.54 3.04 12.12
CA PRO A 100 9.16 3.47 11.92
C PRO A 100 8.17 2.31 11.78
N ILE A 101 6.96 2.51 12.29
CA ILE A 101 5.80 1.64 12.06
C ILE A 101 4.68 2.41 11.35
N SER A 102 4.18 1.88 10.25
CA SER A 102 3.04 2.41 9.51
C SER A 102 1.90 1.41 9.58
N ILE A 103 0.74 1.85 10.08
CA ILE A 103 -0.42 0.99 10.32
C ILE A 103 -1.51 1.40 9.34
N GLY A 104 -1.81 0.50 8.41
CA GLY A 104 -2.92 0.60 7.48
C GLY A 104 -4.22 0.06 8.07
N ARG A 105 -5.22 -0.11 7.21
CA ARG A 105 -6.50 -0.75 7.55
C ARG A 105 -6.38 -2.27 7.68
N VAL A 106 -5.44 -2.87 6.94
CA VAL A 106 -5.18 -4.31 6.86
C VAL A 106 -3.69 -4.61 6.96
N VAL A 107 -2.82 -3.72 6.45
CA VAL A 107 -1.36 -3.88 6.54
C VAL A 107 -0.78 -3.29 7.82
N VAL A 108 0.29 -3.92 8.32
CA VAL A 108 1.28 -3.24 9.17
C VAL A 108 2.61 -3.26 8.44
N ALA A 109 3.25 -2.11 8.31
CA ALA A 109 4.48 -1.93 7.58
C ALA A 109 5.58 -1.37 8.48
N THR A 110 6.78 -1.90 8.33
CA THR A 110 8.01 -1.36 8.92
C THR A 110 9.16 -1.58 7.92
N TRP A 111 10.39 -1.39 8.36
CA TRP A 111 11.58 -1.54 7.54
C TRP A 111 12.62 -2.42 8.24
N GLU A 112 13.57 -2.92 7.47
CA GLU A 112 14.78 -3.49 8.06
C GLU A 112 15.45 -2.46 8.99
N PRO A 113 15.97 -2.89 10.16
CA PRO A 113 16.22 -4.27 10.57
C PRO A 113 15.12 -4.92 11.44
N TRP A 114 13.88 -4.40 11.44
CA TRP A 114 12.83 -4.83 12.37
C TRP A 114 12.17 -6.19 12.04
N GLN A 115 12.61 -6.88 10.99
CA GLN A 115 12.03 -8.16 10.58
C GLN A 115 12.02 -9.21 11.70
N HIS A 116 13.06 -9.24 12.55
CA HIS A 116 13.13 -10.21 13.64
C HIS A 116 12.10 -9.92 14.74
N ALA A 117 11.93 -8.65 15.12
CA ALA A 117 10.93 -8.23 16.09
C ALA A 117 9.50 -8.51 15.59
N VAL A 118 9.25 -8.30 14.29
CA VAL A 118 7.95 -8.63 13.65
C VAL A 118 7.66 -10.13 13.74
N LEU A 119 8.60 -10.97 13.34
CA LEU A 119 8.42 -12.43 13.36
C LEU A 119 8.30 -12.97 14.80
N GLU A 120 9.02 -12.38 15.75
CA GLU A 120 8.90 -12.69 17.17
C GLU A 120 7.50 -12.37 17.71
N ALA A 121 6.98 -11.18 17.45
CA ALA A 121 5.64 -10.79 17.89
C ALA A 121 4.54 -11.67 17.28
N ILE A 122 4.64 -12.03 16.00
CA ILE A 122 3.70 -12.96 15.34
C ILE A 122 3.71 -14.32 16.06
N ARG A 123 4.90 -14.85 16.35
CA ARG A 123 5.09 -16.15 17.02
C ARG A 123 4.56 -16.13 18.46
N GLU A 124 4.93 -15.13 19.25
CA GLU A 124 4.52 -14.99 20.65
C GLU A 124 2.99 -14.92 20.80
N LEU A 125 2.32 -14.25 19.86
CA LEU A 125 0.88 -14.05 19.88
C LEU A 125 0.09 -15.15 19.15
N GLY A 126 0.77 -16.13 18.55
CA GLY A 126 0.16 -17.22 17.79
C GLY A 126 -0.69 -16.75 16.61
N LEU A 127 -0.22 -15.74 15.87
CA LEU A 127 -0.96 -15.13 14.76
C LEU A 127 -0.61 -15.78 13.42
N GLU A 128 -1.60 -15.94 12.55
CA GLU A 128 -1.42 -16.43 11.17
C GLU A 128 -1.24 -15.28 10.17
N LEU A 129 -0.24 -14.44 10.42
CA LEU A 129 0.12 -13.31 9.56
C LEU A 129 1.28 -13.67 8.64
N GLN A 130 1.23 -13.19 7.39
CA GLN A 130 2.31 -13.33 6.41
C GLN A 130 3.20 -12.10 6.41
N VAL A 131 4.51 -12.31 6.28
CA VAL A 131 5.50 -11.25 6.12
C VAL A 131 6.02 -11.26 4.69
N SER A 132 5.94 -10.11 4.03
CA SER A 132 6.45 -9.87 2.68
C SER A 132 7.54 -8.80 2.70
N PHE A 133 8.59 -9.01 1.90
CA PHE A 133 9.73 -8.10 1.81
C PHE A 133 9.74 -7.39 0.47
N ASN A 134 9.87 -6.06 0.48
CA ASN A 134 9.97 -5.26 -0.75
C ASN A 134 10.96 -4.11 -0.57
N LYS A 135 12.13 -4.20 -1.22
CA LYS A 135 13.17 -3.15 -1.21
C LYS A 135 13.54 -2.69 0.22
N GLY A 136 13.61 -3.62 1.18
CA GLY A 136 13.90 -3.36 2.59
C GLY A 136 12.67 -3.00 3.45
N ALA A 137 11.49 -2.84 2.85
CA ALA A 137 10.24 -2.75 3.60
C ALA A 137 9.80 -4.15 4.06
N VAL A 138 9.29 -4.23 5.28
CA VAL A 138 8.74 -5.42 5.93
C VAL A 138 7.24 -5.20 6.08
N MET A 139 6.44 -5.91 5.29
CA MET A 139 5.00 -5.73 5.20
C MET A 139 4.29 -6.96 5.79
N VAL A 140 3.40 -6.73 6.74
CA VAL A 140 2.64 -7.76 7.45
C VAL A 140 1.19 -7.71 7.02
N LEU A 141 0.67 -8.86 6.57
CA LEU A 141 -0.64 -9.03 5.98
C LEU A 141 -1.36 -10.26 6.57
N PRO A 142 -2.70 -10.32 6.53
CA PRO A 142 -3.42 -11.57 6.71
C PRO A 142 -2.99 -12.62 5.69
N SER A 143 -3.11 -13.90 6.05
CA SER A 143 -2.91 -15.00 5.09
C SER A 143 -4.06 -15.06 4.08
N GLY A 144 -3.76 -15.09 2.78
CA GLY A 144 -4.76 -15.22 1.71
C GLY A 144 -4.25 -14.83 0.34
#